data_AF-A0A9Q4PX69-F1
#
_entry.id   AF-A0A9Q4PX69-F1
#
_cell.length_a   1.000
_cell.length_b   1.000
_cell.length_c   1.000
_cell.angle_alpha   90.00
_cell.angle_beta   90.00
_cell.angle_gamma   90.00
#
_symmetry.space_group_name_H-M   'P 1'
#
loop_
_entity.id
_entity.type
_entity.pdbx_description
1 polymer ?
#
loop_
_entity_poly.entity_id
_entity_poly.type
_entity_poly.pdbx_seq_one_letter_code
_entity_poly.pdbx_strand_id
1 'polypeptide(L)'
;MKTLALFTIFVLIFGTASASLANDAYAQTDPNILLRIAEQADKQISKQLERSYGDSIPSDIRSLFLQGHAAVESLEKSLPEDVEQARNDFLTAMKSFKQISKMISEPVGKAAVSKLTSVVDRDLSSELDRLEKHVENLKTISEKQNTKITFEEIDYLIGEAQNQIKDGTATPETINELKHLVDSIQKEISKSSSHSASDRIKQFVEKQLEIIDRKLTKASDAGADVTQIDNARDKISEIRSLIEESDISNAKIVFNQLNKLVKNIERSVR
;
A
#
# COMPACT_ATOMS: atom_id res chain seq x y z
N MET A 1 19.74 -15.24 -19.69
CA MET A 1 20.81 -14.25 -19.35
C MET A 1 20.31 -12.81 -19.16
N LYS A 2 19.02 -12.48 -19.32
CA LYS A 2 18.49 -11.10 -19.14
C LYS A 2 17.99 -10.77 -17.72
N THR A 3 17.75 -11.77 -16.87
CA THR A 3 17.21 -11.60 -15.51
C THR A 3 18.28 -11.25 -14.47
N LEU A 4 19.55 -11.63 -14.70
CA LEU A 4 20.67 -11.29 -13.81
C LEU A 4 21.03 -9.78 -13.87
N ALA A 5 20.73 -9.14 -15.00
CA ALA A 5 21.04 -7.72 -15.24
C ALA A 5 20.18 -6.74 -14.43
N LEU A 6 18.98 -7.15 -13.98
CA LEU A 6 18.10 -6.29 -13.18
C LEU A 6 18.53 -6.23 -11.71
N PHE A 7 19.16 -7.30 -11.20
CA PHE A 7 19.70 -7.33 -9.84
C PHE A 7 21.05 -6.60 -9.71
N THR A 8 21.89 -6.63 -10.75
CA THR A 8 23.11 -5.81 -10.79
C THR A 8 22.79 -4.33 -10.77
N ILE A 9 21.68 -3.86 -11.35
CA ILE A 9 21.26 -2.46 -11.25
C ILE A 9 20.84 -2.09 -9.82
N PHE A 10 20.19 -3.00 -9.08
CA PHE A 10 19.87 -2.80 -7.66
C PHE A 10 21.11 -2.72 -6.76
N VAL A 11 22.11 -3.57 -7.02
CA VAL A 11 23.39 -3.55 -6.29
C VAL A 11 24.30 -2.41 -6.74
N LEU A 12 24.22 -1.91 -7.99
CA LEU A 12 25.02 -0.77 -8.45
C LEU A 12 24.47 0.59 -7.99
N ILE A 13 23.15 0.74 -7.88
CA ILE A 13 22.55 2.02 -7.44
C ILE A 13 22.68 2.21 -5.91
N PHE A 14 22.76 1.12 -5.13
CA PHE A 14 22.88 1.20 -3.66
C PHE A 14 24.19 0.68 -3.07
N GLY A 15 24.97 -0.13 -3.79
CA GLY A 15 26.26 -0.66 -3.32
C GLY A 15 27.36 0.39 -3.23
N THR A 16 27.17 1.58 -3.80
CA THR A 16 28.06 2.72 -3.63
C THR A 16 27.68 3.61 -2.44
N ALA A 17 26.51 3.42 -1.83
CA ALA A 17 26.09 4.17 -0.63
C ALA A 17 26.35 3.42 0.68
N SER A 18 26.58 2.09 0.64
CA SER A 18 26.70 1.26 1.84
C SER A 18 28.14 0.91 2.26
N ALA A 19 29.17 1.41 1.55
CA ALA A 19 30.56 1.17 1.94
C ALA A 19 31.16 2.26 2.87
N SER A 20 30.38 3.28 3.27
CA SER A 20 30.85 4.35 4.17
C SER A 20 30.14 4.37 5.53
N LEU A 21 29.56 3.25 5.99
CA LEU A 21 29.08 3.11 7.38
C LEU A 21 30.21 2.87 8.39
N ALA A 22 31.34 3.54 8.17
CA ALA A 22 32.34 3.83 9.17
C ALA A 22 32.70 5.32 9.02
N ASN A 23 32.51 6.06 10.11
CA ASN A 23 32.78 7.48 10.34
C ASN A 23 31.67 8.50 10.01
N ASP A 24 31.04 9.00 11.07
CA ASP A 24 30.89 10.42 11.43
C ASP A 24 30.62 11.45 10.33
N ALA A 25 29.71 11.12 9.41
CA ALA A 25 29.07 12.10 8.53
C ALA A 25 27.55 11.99 8.65
N TYR A 26 27.03 12.36 9.83
CA TYR A 26 25.61 12.65 10.06
C TYR A 26 25.22 13.94 9.31
N ALA A 27 25.24 13.90 7.99
CA ALA A 27 24.71 14.95 7.13
C ALA A 27 23.21 14.70 6.94
N GLN A 28 22.40 15.38 7.76
CA GLN A 28 21.10 15.96 7.38
C GLN A 28 20.23 15.10 6.43
N THR A 29 20.02 13.82 6.76
CA THR A 29 19.18 12.92 5.97
C THR A 29 17.71 13.29 6.16
N ASP A 30 17.07 13.78 5.10
CA ASP A 30 15.63 13.97 5.03
C ASP A 30 14.91 12.71 5.55
N PRO A 31 14.11 12.80 6.63
CA PRO A 31 13.41 11.66 7.23
C PRO A 31 12.59 10.86 6.21
N ASN A 32 12.16 11.50 5.11
CA ASN A 32 11.36 10.87 4.06
C ASN A 32 12.19 10.03 3.07
N ILE A 33 13.53 9.98 3.17
CA ILE A 33 14.36 9.15 2.27
C ILE A 33 14.02 7.67 2.41
N LEU A 34 13.82 7.18 3.65
CA LEU A 34 13.45 5.79 3.91
C LEU A 34 12.10 5.45 3.28
N LEU A 35 11.12 6.36 3.42
CA LEU A 35 9.79 6.20 2.83
C LEU A 35 9.87 6.13 1.30
N ARG A 36 10.61 7.05 0.65
CA ARG A 36 10.79 7.06 -0.81
C ARG A 36 11.43 5.77 -1.32
N ILE A 37 12.42 5.24 -0.61
CA ILE A 37 13.06 3.96 -0.95
C ILE A 37 12.05 2.82 -0.83
N ALA A 38 11.27 2.80 0.25
CA ALA A 38 10.30 1.75 0.51
C ALA A 38 9.15 1.74 -0.51
N GLU A 39 8.59 2.89 -0.86
CA GLU A 39 7.55 3.04 -1.89
C GLU A 39 8.05 2.62 -3.27
N GLN A 40 9.30 2.95 -3.62
CA GLN A 40 9.87 2.54 -4.91
C GLN A 40 10.08 1.03 -4.98
N ALA A 41 10.56 0.43 -3.90
CA ALA A 41 10.72 -1.02 -3.81
C ALA A 41 9.36 -1.73 -3.90
N ASP A 42 8.34 -1.24 -3.20
CA ASP A 42 6.99 -1.79 -3.23
C ASP A 42 6.39 -1.81 -4.65
N LYS A 43 6.42 -0.66 -5.33
CA LYS A 43 5.99 -0.52 -6.73
C LYS A 43 6.75 -1.45 -7.67
N GLN A 44 8.05 -1.64 -7.43
CA GLN A 44 8.88 -2.47 -8.29
C GLN A 44 8.66 -3.97 -8.05
N ILE A 45 8.46 -4.39 -6.81
CA ILE A 45 8.08 -5.76 -6.49
C ILE A 45 6.72 -6.08 -7.08
N SER A 46 5.72 -5.19 -6.95
CA SER A 46 4.42 -5.36 -7.61
C SER A 46 4.57 -5.60 -9.11
N LYS A 47 5.34 -4.78 -9.82
CA LYS A 47 5.63 -4.98 -11.25
C LYS A 47 6.38 -6.28 -11.56
N GLN A 48 7.27 -6.73 -10.67
CA GLN A 48 7.96 -8.01 -10.86
C GLN A 48 7.00 -9.18 -10.68
N LEU A 49 6.11 -9.12 -9.70
CA LEU A 49 5.09 -10.13 -9.46
C LEU A 49 4.12 -10.25 -10.64
N GLU A 50 3.62 -9.11 -11.11
CA GLU A 50 2.78 -9.04 -12.31
C GLU A 50 3.48 -9.66 -13.53
N ARG A 51 4.77 -9.35 -13.75
CA ARG A 51 5.54 -9.91 -14.87
C ARG A 51 5.84 -11.40 -14.73
N SER A 52 6.11 -11.88 -13.52
CA SER A 52 6.57 -13.24 -13.27
C SER A 52 5.43 -14.23 -13.12
N TYR A 53 4.29 -13.80 -12.58
CA TYR A 53 3.17 -14.67 -12.22
C TYR A 53 1.82 -14.20 -12.78
N GLY A 54 1.71 -12.97 -13.30
CA GLY A 54 0.43 -12.37 -13.65
C GLY A 54 -0.52 -12.41 -12.45
N ASP A 55 -1.72 -12.96 -12.67
CA ASP A 55 -2.75 -13.10 -11.64
C ASP A 55 -2.50 -14.29 -10.69
N SER A 56 -1.50 -15.13 -11.00
CA SER A 56 -1.26 -16.44 -10.37
C SER A 56 -0.11 -16.41 -9.34
N ILE A 57 0.00 -15.33 -8.54
CA ILE A 57 1.06 -15.17 -7.52
C ILE A 57 0.90 -16.23 -6.41
N PRO A 58 1.95 -17.05 -6.14
CA PRO A 58 1.97 -18.02 -5.03
C PRO A 58 1.62 -17.41 -3.66
N SER A 59 0.93 -18.16 -2.81
CA SER A 59 0.36 -17.64 -1.54
C SER A 59 1.41 -17.17 -0.54
N ASP A 60 2.56 -17.84 -0.47
CA ASP A 60 3.72 -17.47 0.33
C ASP A 60 4.34 -16.14 -0.13
N ILE A 61 4.47 -15.95 -1.45
CA ILE A 61 4.93 -14.70 -2.04
C ILE A 61 3.91 -13.57 -1.81
N ARG A 62 2.61 -13.87 -1.94
CA ARG A 62 1.52 -12.90 -1.70
C ARG A 62 1.50 -12.43 -0.25
N SER A 63 1.66 -13.34 0.71
CA SER A 63 1.72 -13.00 2.14
C SER A 63 2.91 -12.08 2.45
N LEU A 64 4.08 -12.36 1.87
CA LEU A 64 5.26 -11.51 2.03
C LEU A 64 5.04 -10.12 1.42
N PHE A 65 4.37 -10.04 0.27
CA PHE A 65 4.09 -8.76 -0.38
C PHE A 65 3.17 -7.90 0.49
N LEU A 66 2.06 -8.47 1.01
CA LEU A 66 1.15 -7.77 1.90
C LEU A 66 1.83 -7.30 3.18
N GLN A 67 2.69 -8.14 3.78
CA GLN A 67 3.47 -7.75 4.96
C GLN A 67 4.42 -6.59 4.65
N GLY A 68 5.10 -6.64 3.51
CA GLY A 68 6.01 -5.57 3.10
C GLY A 68 5.27 -4.26 2.84
N HIS A 69 4.16 -4.32 2.09
CA HIS A 69 3.31 -3.17 1.77
C HIS A 69 2.73 -2.52 3.03
N ALA A 70 2.17 -3.30 3.96
CA ALA A 70 1.65 -2.80 5.23
C ALA A 70 2.74 -2.11 6.08
N ALA A 71 3.98 -2.61 6.03
CA ALA A 71 5.11 -1.97 6.70
C ALA A 71 5.50 -0.64 6.04
N VAL A 72 5.35 -0.48 4.71
CA VAL A 72 5.52 0.83 4.05
C VAL A 72 4.46 1.83 4.51
N GLU A 73 3.19 1.41 4.60
CA GLU A 73 2.12 2.27 5.11
C GLU A 73 2.33 2.65 6.59
N SER A 74 2.88 1.74 7.40
CA SER A 74 3.23 2.01 8.79
C SER A 74 4.42 2.97 8.92
N LEU A 75 5.43 2.80 8.06
CA LEU A 75 6.58 3.70 7.96
C LEU A 75 6.14 5.14 7.64
N GLU A 76 5.21 5.31 6.71
CA GLU A 76 4.65 6.62 6.38
C GLU A 76 3.99 7.29 7.59
N LYS A 77 3.25 6.52 8.40
CA LYS A 77 2.54 7.02 9.60
C LYS A 77 3.48 7.36 10.75
N SER A 78 4.58 6.62 10.89
CA SER A 78 5.53 6.79 11.99
C SER A 78 6.48 7.97 11.78
N LEU A 79 6.60 8.49 10.56
CA LEU A 79 7.47 9.62 10.24
C LEU A 79 6.76 10.98 10.39
N PRO A 80 7.36 11.97 11.08
CA PRO A 80 8.68 11.98 11.72
C PRO A 80 8.66 11.71 13.24
N GLU A 81 7.50 11.38 13.82
CA GLU A 81 7.27 11.39 15.27
C GLU A 81 7.93 10.22 16.01
N ASP A 82 8.06 9.05 15.38
CA ASP A 82 8.64 7.84 15.97
C ASP A 82 9.71 7.24 15.06
N VAL A 83 10.95 7.70 15.28
CA VAL A 83 12.13 7.31 14.49
C VAL A 83 12.47 5.82 14.64
N GLU A 84 12.25 5.24 15.83
CA GLU A 84 12.53 3.83 16.08
C GLU A 84 11.50 2.93 15.40
N GLN A 85 10.21 3.27 15.50
CA GLN A 85 9.15 2.57 14.78
C GLN A 85 9.32 2.70 13.26
N ALA A 86 9.61 3.90 12.75
CA ALA A 86 9.89 4.11 11.34
C ALA A 86 11.06 3.23 10.85
N ARG A 87 12.14 3.14 11.62
CA ARG A 87 13.26 2.25 11.28
C ARG A 87 12.85 0.77 11.22
N ASN A 88 12.05 0.31 12.19
CA ASN A 88 11.57 -1.06 12.23
C ASN A 88 10.63 -1.40 11.06
N ASP A 89 9.73 -0.48 10.74
CA ASP A 89 8.80 -0.60 9.62
C ASP A 89 9.56 -0.65 8.27
N PHE A 90 10.55 0.23 8.09
CA PHE A 90 11.43 0.19 6.92
C PHE A 90 12.17 -1.15 6.77
N LEU A 91 12.78 -1.64 7.84
CA LEU A 91 13.51 -2.92 7.81
C LEU A 91 12.58 -4.10 7.53
N THR A 92 11.37 -4.07 8.07
CA THR A 92 10.34 -5.09 7.82
C THR A 92 9.95 -5.12 6.34
N ALA A 93 9.66 -3.95 5.75
CA ALA A 93 9.36 -3.84 4.33
C ALA A 93 10.49 -4.39 3.46
N MET A 94 11.72 -3.95 3.71
CA MET A 94 12.88 -4.34 2.90
C MET A 94 13.20 -5.84 3.02
N LYS A 95 13.01 -6.44 4.19
CA LYS A 95 13.21 -7.87 4.40
C LYS A 95 12.20 -8.69 3.58
N SER A 96 10.93 -8.31 3.60
CA SER A 96 9.88 -8.99 2.83
C SER A 96 10.14 -8.91 1.34
N PHE A 97 10.42 -7.71 0.81
CA PHE A 97 10.71 -7.50 -0.61
C PHE A 97 11.95 -8.26 -1.07
N LYS A 98 12.99 -8.32 -0.25
CA LYS A 98 14.19 -9.14 -0.52
C LYS A 98 13.87 -10.62 -0.64
N GLN A 99 13.00 -11.16 0.24
CA GLN A 99 12.60 -12.56 0.19
C GLN A 99 11.80 -12.89 -1.07
N ILE A 100 10.86 -12.02 -1.44
CA ILE A 100 10.09 -12.14 -2.68
C ILE A 100 11.01 -12.18 -3.90
N SER A 101 11.94 -11.23 -4.00
CA SER A 101 12.91 -11.21 -5.10
C SER A 101 13.75 -12.48 -5.20
N LYS A 102 14.10 -13.09 -4.05
CA LYS A 102 14.82 -14.36 -4.01
C LYS A 102 13.94 -15.49 -4.56
N MET A 103 12.69 -15.60 -4.10
CA MET A 103 11.74 -16.62 -4.55
C MET A 103 11.45 -16.52 -6.06
N ILE A 104 11.37 -15.30 -6.60
CA ILE A 104 11.21 -15.07 -8.04
C ILE A 104 12.44 -15.54 -8.85
N SER A 105 13.62 -15.51 -8.25
CA SER A 105 14.88 -15.76 -8.95
C SER A 105 15.29 -17.25 -8.98
N GLU A 106 14.63 -18.12 -8.22
CA GLU A 106 14.91 -19.56 -8.17
C GLU A 106 14.10 -20.32 -9.24
N PRO A 107 14.73 -21.17 -10.09
CA PRO A 107 14.03 -21.87 -11.18
C PRO A 107 13.19 -23.04 -10.66
N VAL A 108 11.89 -23.06 -11.00
CA VAL A 108 10.97 -24.18 -10.73
C VAL A 108 11.22 -25.32 -11.74
N GLY A 109 11.50 -26.52 -11.26
CA GLY A 109 11.91 -27.69 -12.06
C GLY A 109 10.81 -28.28 -12.97
N LYS A 110 11.21 -28.69 -14.18
CA LYS A 110 10.42 -29.33 -15.26
C LYS A 110 10.14 -30.82 -15.01
N ALA A 111 8.87 -31.26 -15.13
CA ALA A 111 8.37 -32.59 -15.57
C ALA A 111 6.82 -32.58 -15.41
N ALA A 112 5.91 -33.15 -16.19
CA ALA A 112 5.92 -34.20 -17.20
C ALA A 112 4.62 -34.11 -18.05
N VAL A 113 4.71 -34.35 -19.36
CA VAL A 113 3.67 -34.13 -20.39
C VAL A 113 2.81 -35.39 -20.64
N SER A 114 2.49 -36.21 -19.62
CA SER A 114 1.88 -37.55 -19.87
C SER A 114 0.74 -37.95 -18.94
N LYS A 115 -0.02 -36.99 -18.38
CA LYS A 115 -1.05 -37.28 -17.35
C LYS A 115 -2.34 -36.46 -17.52
N LEU A 116 -2.61 -36.02 -18.75
CA LEU A 116 -3.44 -34.85 -19.06
C LEU A 116 -4.95 -34.94 -18.75
N THR A 117 -5.53 -36.11 -18.46
CA THR A 117 -6.97 -36.22 -18.19
C THR A 117 -7.32 -36.58 -16.74
N SER A 118 -6.43 -37.26 -16.00
CA SER A 118 -6.63 -37.48 -14.54
C SER A 118 -5.93 -36.43 -13.66
N VAL A 119 -5.01 -35.65 -14.24
CA VAL A 119 -4.43 -34.48 -13.57
C VAL A 119 -5.35 -33.29 -13.67
N VAL A 120 -6.02 -33.03 -14.79
CA VAL A 120 -6.89 -31.86 -14.94
C VAL A 120 -8.01 -31.84 -13.90
N ASP A 121 -8.68 -32.96 -13.63
CA ASP A 121 -9.72 -33.02 -12.57
C ASP A 121 -9.16 -32.78 -11.16
N ARG A 122 -7.98 -33.34 -10.85
CA ARG A 122 -7.30 -33.10 -9.57
C ARG A 122 -6.78 -31.66 -9.45
N ASP A 123 -6.39 -31.07 -10.58
CA ASP A 123 -5.87 -29.71 -10.66
C ASP A 123 -7.02 -28.72 -10.46
N LEU A 124 -8.13 -28.87 -11.19
CA LEU A 124 -9.32 -28.02 -11.10
C LEU A 124 -9.99 -28.07 -9.72
N SER A 125 -10.06 -29.24 -9.08
CA SER A 125 -10.55 -29.34 -7.69
C SER A 125 -9.63 -28.61 -6.71
N SER A 126 -8.31 -28.72 -6.89
CA SER A 126 -7.36 -28.02 -6.02
C SER A 126 -7.34 -26.51 -6.27
N GLU A 127 -7.61 -26.07 -7.51
CA GLU A 127 -7.76 -24.67 -7.87
C GLU A 127 -9.06 -24.08 -7.30
N LEU A 128 -10.17 -24.82 -7.39
CA LEU A 128 -11.44 -24.43 -6.78
C LEU A 128 -11.31 -24.28 -5.26
N ASP A 129 -10.70 -25.23 -4.56
CA ASP A 129 -10.44 -25.16 -3.11
C ASP A 129 -9.66 -23.90 -2.71
N ARG A 130 -8.70 -23.48 -3.56
CA ARG A 130 -7.91 -22.27 -3.31
C ARG A 130 -8.73 -21.02 -3.55
N LEU A 131 -9.55 -21.01 -4.60
CA LEU A 131 -10.42 -19.90 -4.92
C LEU A 131 -11.51 -19.71 -3.85
N GLU A 132 -12.13 -20.78 -3.38
CA GLU A 132 -13.10 -20.74 -2.26
C GLU A 132 -12.48 -20.12 -1.01
N LYS A 133 -11.30 -20.57 -0.61
CA LYS A 133 -10.57 -19.98 0.53
C LYS A 133 -10.26 -18.50 0.32
N HIS A 134 -9.94 -18.10 -0.91
CA HIS A 134 -9.68 -16.70 -1.23
C HIS A 134 -10.96 -15.86 -1.17
N VAL A 135 -12.08 -16.38 -1.67
CA VAL A 135 -13.40 -15.75 -1.57
C VAL A 135 -13.81 -15.55 -0.10
N GLU A 136 -13.63 -16.56 0.75
CA GLU A 136 -13.91 -16.44 2.20
C GLU A 136 -13.04 -15.40 2.90
N ASN A 137 -11.77 -15.28 2.49
CA ASN A 137 -10.91 -14.19 2.97
C ASN A 137 -11.41 -12.82 2.50
N LEU A 138 -11.84 -12.70 1.24
CA LEU A 138 -12.41 -11.45 0.70
C LEU A 138 -13.71 -11.07 1.42
N LYS A 139 -14.60 -12.02 1.73
CA LYS A 139 -15.78 -11.81 2.58
C LYS A 139 -15.42 -11.27 3.96
N THR A 140 -14.45 -11.90 4.61
CA THR A 140 -13.96 -11.47 5.93
C THR A 140 -13.39 -10.04 5.89
N ILE A 141 -12.64 -9.70 4.84
CA ILE A 141 -12.09 -8.35 4.67
C ILE A 141 -13.21 -7.33 4.41
N SER A 142 -14.13 -7.67 3.52
CA SER A 142 -15.32 -6.89 3.17
C SER A 142 -16.14 -6.53 4.41
N GLU A 143 -16.41 -7.51 5.28
CA GLU A 143 -17.12 -7.33 6.56
C GLU A 143 -16.35 -6.42 7.53
N LYS A 144 -15.05 -6.68 7.73
CA LYS A 144 -14.20 -5.86 8.63
C LYS A 144 -14.14 -4.41 8.20
N GLN A 145 -14.19 -4.16 6.88
CA GLN A 145 -14.12 -2.84 6.29
C GLN A 145 -15.51 -2.23 6.04
N ASN A 146 -16.58 -2.96 6.37
CA ASN A 146 -17.97 -2.57 6.13
C ASN A 146 -18.24 -2.11 4.69
N THR A 147 -17.63 -2.80 3.72
CA THR A 147 -17.85 -2.52 2.30
C THR A 147 -19.20 -3.11 1.87
N LYS A 148 -19.90 -2.43 0.94
CA LYS A 148 -21.23 -2.85 0.45
C LYS A 148 -21.15 -3.83 -0.73
N ILE A 149 -20.14 -4.71 -0.72
CA ILE A 149 -19.87 -5.63 -1.82
C ILE A 149 -20.67 -6.92 -1.62
N THR A 150 -21.33 -7.40 -2.67
CA THR A 150 -22.15 -8.62 -2.67
C THR A 150 -21.38 -9.80 -3.24
N PHE A 151 -21.56 -10.99 -2.66
CA PHE A 151 -20.85 -12.22 -3.07
C PHE A 151 -21.77 -13.25 -3.76
N GLU A 152 -23.01 -12.88 -4.09
CA GLU A 152 -24.02 -13.81 -4.63
C GLU A 152 -23.59 -14.49 -5.93
N GLU A 153 -23.01 -13.72 -6.87
CA GLU A 153 -22.57 -14.23 -8.18
C GLU A 153 -21.37 -15.18 -8.05
N ILE A 154 -20.45 -14.90 -7.13
CA ILE A 154 -19.29 -15.75 -6.90
C ILE A 154 -19.65 -17.01 -6.13
N ASP A 155 -20.59 -16.92 -5.19
CA ASP A 155 -21.12 -18.09 -4.47
C ASP A 155 -21.88 -19.03 -5.42
N TYR A 156 -22.61 -18.47 -6.39
CA TYR A 156 -23.26 -19.24 -7.45
C TYR A 156 -22.23 -19.99 -8.31
N LEU A 157 -21.19 -19.31 -8.81
CA LEU A 157 -20.16 -19.92 -9.66
C LEU A 157 -19.33 -20.98 -8.91
N ILE A 158 -19.07 -20.79 -7.60
CA ILE A 158 -18.46 -21.81 -6.75
C ILE A 158 -19.33 -23.08 -6.75
N GLY A 159 -20.63 -22.93 -6.51
CA GLY A 159 -21.57 -24.04 -6.51
C GLY A 159 -21.65 -24.77 -7.86
N GLU A 160 -21.61 -24.02 -8.96
CA GLU A 160 -21.56 -24.58 -10.31
C GLU A 160 -20.28 -25.40 -10.55
N ALA A 161 -19.11 -24.84 -10.23
CA ALA A 161 -17.83 -25.52 -10.37
C ALA A 161 -17.76 -26.81 -9.51
N GLN A 162 -18.27 -26.77 -8.28
CA GLN A 162 -18.34 -27.96 -7.42
C GLN A 162 -19.17 -29.09 -8.05
N ASN A 163 -20.29 -28.75 -8.69
CA ASN A 163 -21.16 -29.74 -9.34
C ASN A 163 -20.50 -30.31 -10.60
N GLN A 164 -19.90 -29.47 -11.43
CA GLN A 164 -19.19 -29.94 -12.63
C GLN A 164 -18.02 -30.89 -12.29
N ILE A 165 -17.29 -30.61 -11.21
CA ILE A 165 -16.20 -31.48 -10.73
C ILE A 165 -16.75 -32.82 -10.22
N LYS A 166 -17.85 -32.79 -9.46
CA LYS A 166 -18.52 -34.03 -8.99
C LYS A 166 -19.02 -34.89 -10.14
N ASP A 167 -19.55 -34.26 -11.18
CA ASP A 167 -20.14 -34.93 -12.35
C ASP A 167 -19.10 -35.32 -13.41
N GLY A 168 -17.82 -34.94 -13.23
CA GLY A 168 -16.74 -35.18 -14.19
C GLY A 168 -16.91 -34.40 -15.50
N THR A 169 -17.69 -33.31 -15.47
CA THR A 169 -17.96 -32.42 -16.61
C THR A 169 -17.20 -31.10 -16.50
N ALA A 170 -16.34 -30.97 -15.48
CA ALA A 170 -15.56 -29.77 -15.23
C ALA A 170 -14.68 -29.39 -16.42
N THR A 171 -14.76 -28.13 -16.78
CA THR A 171 -13.89 -27.52 -17.77
C THR A 171 -13.18 -26.30 -17.17
N PRO A 172 -12.04 -25.85 -17.72
CA PRO A 172 -11.30 -24.72 -17.19
C PRO A 172 -12.08 -23.39 -17.22
N GLU A 173 -13.12 -23.28 -18.05
CA GLU A 173 -13.89 -22.06 -18.28
C GLU A 173 -14.54 -21.52 -17.01
N THR A 174 -15.29 -22.35 -16.27
CA THR A 174 -15.96 -21.93 -15.03
C THR A 174 -14.95 -21.50 -13.96
N ILE A 175 -13.81 -22.20 -13.85
CA ILE A 175 -12.72 -21.80 -12.93
C ILE A 175 -12.08 -20.47 -13.35
N ASN A 176 -11.92 -20.23 -14.66
CA ASN A 176 -11.35 -18.99 -15.17
C ASN A 176 -12.29 -17.79 -14.98
N GLU A 177 -13.60 -17.99 -15.16
CA GLU A 177 -14.62 -16.99 -14.82
C GLU A 177 -14.61 -16.66 -13.33
N LEU A 178 -14.48 -17.69 -12.48
CA LEU A 178 -14.37 -17.52 -11.03
C LEU A 178 -13.15 -16.69 -10.65
N LYS A 179 -11.99 -16.92 -11.29
CA LYS A 179 -10.78 -16.11 -11.11
C LYS A 179 -11.01 -14.65 -11.48
N HIS A 180 -11.63 -14.38 -12.62
CA HIS A 180 -11.92 -13.01 -13.04
C HIS A 180 -12.86 -12.28 -12.06
N LEU A 181 -13.86 -12.98 -11.52
CA LEU A 181 -14.78 -12.39 -10.56
C LEU A 181 -14.12 -12.14 -9.19
N VAL A 182 -13.28 -13.08 -8.73
CA VAL A 182 -12.40 -12.89 -7.56
C VAL A 182 -11.56 -11.62 -7.70
N ASP A 183 -10.90 -11.43 -8.84
CA ASP A 183 -10.02 -10.29 -9.08
C ASP A 183 -10.80 -8.97 -9.11
N SER A 184 -12.00 -8.98 -9.70
CA SER A 184 -12.91 -7.85 -9.71
C SER A 184 -13.32 -7.44 -8.28
N ILE A 185 -13.76 -8.40 -7.47
CA ILE A 185 -14.14 -8.18 -6.06
C ILE A 185 -12.95 -7.65 -5.25
N GLN A 186 -11.75 -8.24 -5.43
CA GLN A 186 -10.54 -7.80 -4.76
C GLN A 186 -10.19 -6.35 -5.12
N LYS A 187 -10.36 -5.97 -6.38
CA LYS A 187 -10.13 -4.60 -6.85
C LYS A 187 -11.14 -3.60 -6.26
N GLU A 188 -12.40 -4.00 -6.13
CA GLU A 188 -13.44 -3.19 -5.48
C GLU A 188 -13.15 -2.97 -3.99
N ILE A 189 -12.78 -4.02 -3.26
CA ILE A 189 -12.37 -3.94 -1.85
C ILE A 189 -11.18 -2.98 -1.70
N SER A 190 -10.17 -3.11 -2.56
CA SER A 190 -8.98 -2.26 -2.54
C SER A 190 -9.34 -0.79 -2.81
N LYS A 191 -10.20 -0.53 -3.80
CA LYS A 191 -10.66 0.82 -4.12
C LYS A 191 -11.47 1.45 -2.97
N SER A 192 -12.32 0.66 -2.31
CA SER A 192 -13.06 1.07 -1.13
C SER A 192 -12.13 1.40 0.05
N SER A 193 -11.08 0.59 0.24
CA SER A 193 -10.05 0.84 1.26
C SER A 193 -9.30 2.16 1.01
N SER A 194 -8.92 2.45 -0.24
CA SER A 194 -8.26 3.72 -0.59
C SER A 194 -9.15 4.94 -0.35
N HIS A 195 -10.46 4.85 -0.61
CA HIS A 195 -11.41 5.93 -0.28
C HIS A 195 -11.48 6.15 1.24
N SER A 196 -11.55 5.06 2.02
CA SER A 196 -11.57 5.16 3.49
C SER A 196 -10.28 5.76 4.07
N ALA A 197 -9.13 5.52 3.44
CA ALA A 197 -7.85 6.13 3.83
C ALA A 197 -7.84 7.63 3.54
N SER A 198 -8.34 8.05 2.38
CA SER A 198 -8.52 9.47 2.02
C SER A 198 -9.44 10.19 3.02
N ASP A 199 -10.57 9.57 3.38
CA ASP A 199 -11.50 10.12 4.36
C ASP A 199 -10.85 10.32 5.73
N ARG A 200 -10.00 9.37 6.17
CA ARG A 200 -9.25 9.48 7.42
C ARG A 200 -8.22 10.59 7.39
N ILE A 201 -7.52 10.79 6.26
CA ILE A 201 -6.59 11.91 6.07
C ILE A 201 -7.35 13.23 6.14
N LYS A 202 -8.51 13.34 5.47
CA LYS A 202 -9.36 14.53 5.54
C LYS A 202 -9.78 14.85 6.97
N GLN A 203 -10.23 13.84 7.73
CA GLN A 203 -10.60 14.01 9.15
C GLN A 203 -9.41 14.43 10.02
N PHE A 204 -8.24 13.83 9.82
CA PHE A 204 -7.04 14.17 10.58
C PHE A 204 -6.61 15.62 10.31
N VAL A 205 -6.52 16.01 9.04
CA VAL A 205 -6.12 17.36 8.65
C VAL A 205 -7.10 18.39 9.18
N GLU A 206 -8.41 18.14 9.07
CA GLU A 206 -9.43 19.07 9.55
C GLU A 206 -9.31 19.32 11.07
N LYS A 207 -9.07 18.26 11.85
CA LYS A 207 -8.83 18.39 13.29
C LYS A 207 -7.58 19.23 13.61
N GLN A 208 -6.51 19.07 12.83
CA GLN A 208 -5.29 19.87 13.00
C GLN A 208 -5.50 21.34 12.63
N LEU A 209 -6.23 21.61 11.55
CA LEU A 209 -6.58 22.97 11.14
C LEU A 209 -7.48 23.65 12.17
N GLU A 210 -8.41 22.93 12.79
CA GLU A 210 -9.25 23.47 13.88
C GLU A 210 -8.41 23.88 15.09
N ILE A 211 -7.40 23.08 15.46
CA ILE A 211 -6.48 23.42 16.56
C ILE A 211 -5.69 24.70 16.21
N ILE A 212 -5.22 24.83 14.97
CA ILE A 212 -4.50 26.02 14.50
C ILE A 212 -5.42 27.24 14.50
N ASP A 213 -6.65 27.11 14.01
CA ASP A 213 -7.61 28.22 13.97
C ASP A 213 -7.92 28.75 15.38
N ARG A 214 -8.08 27.84 16.37
CA ARG A 214 -8.21 28.23 17.78
C ARG A 214 -7.00 29.00 18.31
N LYS A 215 -5.77 28.65 17.89
CA LYS A 215 -4.56 29.38 18.25
C LYS A 215 -4.51 30.76 17.60
N LEU A 216 -4.91 30.86 16.34
CA LEU A 216 -5.00 32.14 15.62
C LEU A 216 -6.03 33.06 16.29
N THR A 217 -7.19 32.56 16.70
CA THR A 217 -8.18 33.35 17.45
C THR A 217 -7.59 33.90 18.76
N LYS A 218 -6.92 33.05 19.56
CA LYS A 218 -6.26 33.51 20.80
C LYS A 218 -5.19 34.57 20.55
N ALA A 219 -4.40 34.41 19.49
CA ALA A 219 -3.38 35.39 19.12
C ALA A 219 -4.00 36.71 18.64
N SER A 220 -5.10 36.63 17.87
CA SER A 220 -5.88 37.79 17.45
C SER A 220 -6.43 38.56 18.67
N ASP A 221 -7.01 37.86 19.65
CA ASP A 221 -7.51 38.46 20.89
C ASP A 221 -6.39 39.13 21.71
N ALA A 222 -5.16 38.62 21.59
CA ALA A 222 -3.95 39.16 22.22
C ALA A 222 -3.30 40.31 21.41
N GLY A 223 -3.90 40.74 20.29
CA GLY A 223 -3.44 41.87 19.49
C GLY A 223 -2.41 41.53 18.42
N ALA A 224 -2.36 40.28 17.94
CA ALA A 224 -1.53 39.90 16.80
C ALA A 224 -1.88 40.71 15.54
N ASP A 225 -0.90 40.85 14.63
CA ASP A 225 -1.10 41.48 13.33
C ASP A 225 -2.18 40.75 12.52
N VAL A 226 -3.29 41.45 12.27
CA VAL A 226 -4.46 40.96 11.53
C VAL A 226 -4.06 40.45 10.14
N THR A 227 -3.10 41.09 9.47
CA THR A 227 -2.61 40.68 8.15
C THR A 227 -1.96 39.30 8.18
N GLN A 228 -1.24 38.99 9.27
CA GLN A 228 -0.62 37.67 9.44
C GLN A 228 -1.65 36.60 9.78
N ILE A 229 -2.66 36.95 10.57
CA ILE A 229 -3.80 36.08 10.88
C ILE A 229 -4.57 35.73 9.59
N ASP A 230 -4.86 36.72 8.76
CA ASP A 230 -5.59 36.51 7.51
C ASP A 230 -4.80 35.62 6.54
N ASN A 231 -3.50 35.86 6.38
CA ASN A 231 -2.63 34.99 5.58
C ASN A 231 -2.61 33.54 6.10
N ALA A 232 -2.63 33.35 7.42
CA ALA A 232 -2.72 32.02 8.00
C ALA A 232 -4.07 31.34 7.69
N ARG A 233 -5.17 32.10 7.70
CA ARG A 233 -6.51 31.58 7.33
C ARG A 233 -6.64 31.29 5.84
N ASP A 234 -5.99 32.07 4.98
CA ASP A 234 -5.90 31.78 3.55
C ASP A 234 -5.19 30.45 3.31
N LYS A 235 -4.09 30.21 4.02
CA LYS A 235 -3.37 28.92 3.96
C LYS A 235 -4.20 27.75 4.48
N ILE A 236 -5.01 27.94 5.52
CA ILE A 236 -5.97 26.92 5.98
C ILE A 236 -6.95 26.56 4.85
N SER A 237 -7.47 27.57 4.15
CA SER A 237 -8.40 27.38 3.04
C SER A 237 -7.74 26.68 1.84
N GLU A 238 -6.51 27.06 1.50
CA GLU A 238 -5.70 26.42 0.47
C GLU A 238 -5.47 24.93 0.78
N ILE A 239 -5.12 24.59 2.03
CA ILE A 239 -4.93 23.20 2.45
C ILE A 239 -6.23 22.41 2.30
N ARG A 240 -7.39 22.97 2.67
CA ARG A 240 -8.68 22.30 2.48
C ARG A 240 -8.96 22.00 1.01
N SER A 241 -8.73 22.94 0.10
CA SER A 241 -8.89 22.73 -1.35
C SER A 241 -7.99 21.60 -1.85
N LEU A 242 -6.70 21.63 -1.49
CA LEU A 242 -5.74 20.61 -1.92
C LEU A 242 -6.09 19.21 -1.41
N ILE A 243 -6.64 19.10 -0.19
CA ILE A 243 -7.13 17.81 0.34
C ILE A 243 -8.35 17.32 -0.42
N GLU A 244 -9.28 18.20 -0.81
CA GLU A 244 -10.45 17.82 -1.63
C GLU A 244 -10.06 17.38 -3.04
N GLU A 245 -9.02 17.99 -3.60
CA GLU A 245 -8.41 17.62 -4.88
C GLU A 245 -7.52 16.37 -4.79
N SER A 246 -7.39 15.78 -3.59
CA SER A 246 -6.48 14.64 -3.30
C SER A 246 -4.99 14.94 -3.57
N ASP A 247 -4.60 16.21 -3.62
CA ASP A 247 -3.21 16.66 -3.76
C ASP A 247 -2.52 16.76 -2.40
N ILE A 248 -2.29 15.58 -1.80
CA ILE A 248 -1.72 15.45 -0.45
C ILE A 248 -0.28 16.01 -0.38
N SER A 249 0.46 15.94 -1.50
CA SER A 249 1.84 16.40 -1.57
C SER A 249 1.93 17.91 -1.42
N ASN A 250 1.12 18.67 -2.17
CA ASN A 250 1.10 20.11 -2.05
C ASN A 250 0.45 20.56 -0.74
N ALA A 251 -0.60 19.87 -0.28
CA ALA A 251 -1.22 20.14 1.03
C ALA A 251 -0.18 20.10 2.17
N LYS A 252 0.73 19.11 2.16
CA LYS A 252 1.83 18.98 3.14
C LYS A 252 2.80 20.17 3.09
N ILE A 253 3.12 20.68 1.91
CA ILE A 253 4.00 21.85 1.74
C ILE A 253 3.35 23.09 2.36
N VAL A 254 2.08 23.36 2.03
CA VAL A 254 1.34 24.52 2.54
C VAL A 254 1.14 24.41 4.06
N PHE A 255 0.84 23.22 4.58
CA PHE A 255 0.72 22.96 6.02
C PHE A 255 2.01 23.29 6.79
N ASN A 256 3.18 22.97 6.22
CA ASN A 256 4.47 23.33 6.81
C ASN A 256 4.71 24.86 6.82
N GLN A 257 4.26 25.57 5.78
CA GLN A 257 4.34 27.03 5.73
C GLN A 257 3.41 27.66 6.78
N LEU A 258 2.18 27.14 6.90
CA LEU A 258 1.20 27.56 7.90
C LEU A 258 1.78 27.42 9.32
N ASN A 259 2.38 26.27 9.65
CA ASN A 259 2.99 26.06 10.97
C ASN A 259 4.10 27.06 11.30
N LYS A 260 4.93 27.43 10.32
CA LYS A 260 5.97 28.46 10.51
C LYS A 260 5.35 29.83 10.78
N LEU A 261 4.30 30.17 10.03
CA LEU A 261 3.59 31.44 10.18
C LEU A 261 2.90 31.54 11.54
N VAL A 262 2.15 30.51 11.95
CA VAL A 262 1.49 30.41 13.26
C VAL A 262 2.49 30.56 14.40
N LYS A 263 3.67 29.92 14.29
CA LYS A 263 4.72 30.03 15.31
C LYS A 263 5.28 31.45 15.44
N ASN A 264 5.35 32.20 14.34
CA ASN A 264 5.79 33.60 14.37
C ASN A 264 4.73 34.51 14.99
N ILE A 265 3.46 34.27 14.65
CA ILE A 265 2.30 34.96 15.25
C ILE A 265 2.24 34.70 16.76
N GLU A 266 2.35 33.45 17.20
CA GLU A 266 2.34 33.11 18.65
C GLU A 266 3.47 33.79 19.43
N ARG A 267 4.61 34.08 18.78
CA ARG A 267 5.74 34.77 19.42
C ARG A 267 5.57 36.29 19.50
N SER A 268 4.78 36.90 18.62
CA SER A 268 4.62 38.35 18.58
C SER A 268 3.68 38.88 19.67
N VAL A 269 2.84 38.01 20.24
CA VAL A 269 1.85 38.33 21.28
C VAL A 269 2.19 37.75 22.65
N ARG A 270 3.44 37.32 22.83
CA ARG A 270 3.95 36.70 24.07
C ARG A 270 4.84 37.67 24.81
#